data_AF-A0A849E017-F1
#
_entry.id   AF-A0A849E017-F1
#
_cell.length_a   1.000
_cell.length_b   1.000
_cell.length_c   1.000
_cell.angle_alpha   90.00
_cell.angle_beta   90.00
_cell.angle_gamma   90.00
#
_symmetry.space_group_name_H-M   'P 1'
#
loop_
_entity.id
_entity.type
_entity.pdbx_description
1 polymer ?
#
loop_
_entity_poly.entity_id
_entity_poly.type
_entity_poly.pdbx_seq_one_letter_code
_entity_poly.pdbx_strand_id
1 'polypeptide(L)'
;RGLIRQHQFEKVELVQVLPGEQAEQALEDLTGHAEVILQKLGLPYRKIILCSGDIGFGSHKTYDLEVWLPAQNTYREISSCSWFGDFQARRMQARYRNPETGKPELLHTLNGSGLAVGRTLVAILENYQNADGSITIPEVLRPYVGGMEII
;
A
#
# COMPACT_ATOMS: atom_id res chain seq x y z
N ARG A 1 9.88 -1.50 18.57
CA ARG A 1 11.18 -0.78 18.48
C ARG A 1 11.86 -1.23 17.19
N GLY A 2 12.77 -0.45 16.60
CA GLY A 2 13.36 -0.74 15.29
C GLY A 2 12.67 0.02 14.15
N LEU A 3 12.63 -0.57 12.95
CA LEU A 3 12.30 0.14 11.69
C LEU A 3 10.80 0.43 11.46
N ILE A 4 9.91 0.06 12.38
CA ILE A 4 8.44 0.22 12.20
C ILE A 4 8.00 1.69 12.19
N ARG A 5 8.61 2.52 13.03
CA ARG A 5 8.31 3.96 13.15
C ARG A 5 9.61 4.74 13.15
N GLN A 6 9.82 5.50 12.08
CA GLN A 6 11.04 6.26 11.83
C GLN A 6 10.69 7.69 11.42
N HIS A 7 11.60 8.64 11.66
CA HIS A 7 11.46 10.00 11.13
C HIS A 7 11.65 10.05 9.61
N GLN A 8 12.42 9.11 9.06
CA GLN A 8 12.65 8.94 7.64
C GLN A 8 12.50 7.47 7.27
N PHE A 9 11.78 7.19 6.19
CA PHE A 9 11.62 5.86 5.62
C PHE A 9 11.34 5.98 4.13
N GLU A 10 11.69 4.95 3.35
CA GLU A 10 11.36 4.90 1.94
C GLU A 10 10.00 4.25 1.68
N LYS A 11 9.33 4.71 0.61
CA LYS A 11 8.04 4.20 0.18
C LYS A 11 7.94 4.28 -1.34
N VAL A 12 7.41 3.23 -1.96
CA VAL A 12 6.92 3.29 -3.34
C VAL A 12 5.43 3.64 -3.28
N GLU A 13 5.07 4.79 -3.83
CA GLU A 13 3.69 5.30 -3.78
C GLU A 13 2.98 5.08 -5.12
N LEU A 14 1.76 4.55 -5.05
CA LEU A 14 0.82 4.48 -6.17
C LEU A 14 -0.12 5.68 -6.08
N VAL A 15 -0.32 6.38 -7.19
CA VAL A 15 -1.26 7.50 -7.30
C VAL A 15 -2.10 7.30 -8.56
N GLN A 16 -3.43 7.43 -8.43
CA GLN A 16 -4.34 7.44 -9.55
C GLN A 16 -5.20 8.69 -9.56
N VAL A 17 -5.47 9.21 -10.76
CA VAL A 17 -6.35 10.36 -11.00
C VAL A 17 -7.28 9.99 -12.14
N LEU A 18 -8.57 9.91 -11.86
CA LEU A 18 -9.55 9.38 -12.82
C LEU A 18 -10.95 9.99 -12.64
N PRO A 19 -11.86 9.83 -13.61
CA PRO A 19 -13.27 10.21 -13.47
C PRO A 19 -13.95 9.48 -12.29
N GLY A 20 -14.97 10.12 -11.70
CA GLY A 20 -15.57 9.62 -10.46
C GLY A 20 -16.30 8.27 -10.58
N GLU A 21 -16.87 7.97 -11.74
CA GLU A 21 -17.65 6.75 -12.00
C GLU A 21 -16.84 5.45 -11.85
N GLN A 22 -15.52 5.53 -12.04
CA GLN A 22 -14.61 4.37 -11.98
C GLN A 22 -13.87 4.28 -10.64
N ALA A 23 -14.10 5.22 -9.72
CA ALA A 23 -13.24 5.40 -8.54
C ALA A 23 -13.33 4.25 -7.52
N GLU A 24 -14.50 3.63 -7.36
CA GLU A 24 -14.63 2.49 -6.45
C GLU A 24 -13.87 1.26 -6.97
N GLN A 25 -14.01 0.92 -8.26
CA GLN A 25 -13.24 -0.16 -8.87
C GLN A 25 -11.74 0.14 -8.85
N ALA A 26 -11.35 1.40 -9.12
CA ALA A 26 -9.97 1.82 -9.06
C ALA A 26 -9.35 1.63 -7.67
N LEU A 27 -10.12 1.77 -6.59
CA LEU A 27 -9.65 1.49 -5.23
C LEU A 27 -9.39 -0.01 -5.02
N GLU A 28 -10.27 -0.88 -5.53
CA GLU A 28 -10.07 -2.33 -5.46
C GLU A 28 -8.82 -2.74 -6.26
N ASP A 29 -8.64 -2.20 -7.47
CA ASP A 29 -7.46 -2.48 -8.31
C ASP A 29 -6.17 -1.97 -7.68
N LEU A 30 -6.18 -0.72 -7.17
CA LEU A 30 -5.06 -0.12 -6.45
C LEU A 30 -4.65 -0.95 -5.22
N THR A 31 -5.64 -1.40 -4.45
CA THR A 31 -5.40 -2.26 -3.29
C THR A 31 -4.82 -3.61 -3.73
N GLY A 32 -5.37 -4.19 -4.80
CA GLY A 32 -4.85 -5.41 -5.41
C GLY A 32 -3.39 -5.28 -5.87
N HIS A 33 -2.98 -4.14 -6.43
CA HIS A 33 -1.58 -3.89 -6.80
C HIS A 33 -0.65 -3.95 -5.59
N ALA A 34 -1.05 -3.41 -4.44
CA ALA A 34 -0.29 -3.52 -3.19
C ALA A 34 -0.28 -4.96 -2.63
N GLU A 35 -1.41 -5.66 -2.69
CA GLU A 35 -1.55 -7.07 -2.29
C GLU A 35 -0.61 -7.99 -3.10
N VAL A 36 -0.50 -7.76 -4.43
CA VAL A 36 0.38 -8.56 -5.31
C VAL A 36 1.83 -8.52 -4.86
N ILE A 37 2.31 -7.40 -4.32
CA ILE A 37 3.69 -7.30 -3.80
C ILE A 37 3.87 -8.22 -2.59
N LEU A 38 2.93 -8.21 -1.63
CA LEU A 38 2.96 -9.10 -0.46
C LEU A 38 2.88 -10.57 -0.87
N GLN A 39 1.99 -10.90 -1.82
CA GLN A 39 1.80 -12.25 -2.34
C GLN A 39 3.07 -12.78 -3.02
N LYS A 40 3.71 -11.97 -3.88
CA LYS A 40 4.98 -12.32 -4.53
C LYS A 40 6.11 -12.50 -3.52
N LEU A 41 6.12 -11.69 -2.46
CA LEU A 41 7.08 -11.81 -1.36
C LEU A 41 6.75 -12.96 -0.40
N GLY A 42 5.64 -13.68 -0.58
CA GLY A 42 5.22 -14.77 0.32
C GLY A 42 4.93 -14.32 1.75
N LEU A 43 4.54 -13.05 1.96
CA LEU A 43 4.29 -12.50 3.29
C LEU A 43 2.80 -12.66 3.67
N PRO A 44 2.46 -13.37 4.77
CA PRO A 44 1.09 -13.47 5.22
C PRO A 44 0.53 -12.12 5.64
N TYR A 45 -0.69 -11.79 5.22
CA TYR A 45 -1.31 -10.50 5.50
C TYR A 45 -2.83 -10.63 5.62
N ARG A 46 -3.46 -9.57 6.12
CA ARG A 46 -4.91 -9.37 6.08
C ARG A 46 -5.25 -8.02 5.47
N LYS A 47 -6.39 -7.94 4.80
CA LYS A 47 -6.99 -6.67 4.33
C LYS A 47 -8.08 -6.24 5.30
N ILE A 48 -8.02 -4.99 5.75
CA ILE A 48 -8.97 -4.39 6.67
C ILE A 48 -9.63 -3.18 6.00
N ILE A 49 -10.95 -3.07 6.10
CA ILE A 49 -11.65 -1.81 5.81
C ILE A 49 -11.68 -0.97 7.08
N LEU A 50 -11.21 0.28 7.00
CA LEU A 50 -11.20 1.18 8.16
C LEU A 50 -12.59 1.70 8.48
N CYS A 51 -12.90 1.82 9.77
CA CYS A 51 -14.16 2.43 10.22
C CYS A 51 -14.06 3.97 10.17
N SER A 52 -15.20 4.66 10.25
CA SER A 52 -15.25 6.13 10.16
C SER A 52 -14.42 6.86 11.22
N GLY A 53 -14.16 6.24 12.37
CA GLY A 53 -13.32 6.81 13.43
C GLY A 53 -11.81 6.69 13.18
N ASP A 54 -11.40 5.90 12.19
CA ASP A 54 -9.99 5.57 11.93
C ASP A 54 -9.53 5.93 10.51
N ILE A 55 -10.43 6.44 9.66
CA ILE A 55 -10.06 6.97 8.34
C ILE A 55 -9.36 8.33 8.45
N GLY A 56 -8.42 8.59 7.54
CA GLY A 56 -7.75 9.89 7.44
C GLY A 56 -8.66 11.02 6.96
N PHE A 57 -8.37 12.25 7.38
CA PHE A 57 -9.20 13.47 7.19
C PHE A 57 -9.82 13.69 5.80
N GLY A 58 -9.13 13.32 4.72
CA GLY A 58 -9.62 13.49 3.34
C GLY A 58 -10.14 12.22 2.69
N SER A 59 -10.04 11.07 3.34
CA SER A 59 -10.39 9.79 2.75
C SER A 59 -11.91 9.60 2.76
N HIS A 60 -12.44 9.10 1.65
CA HIS A 60 -13.81 8.64 1.53
C HIS A 60 -13.95 7.17 1.93
N LYS A 61 -12.96 6.33 1.57
CA LYS A 61 -12.86 4.91 1.92
C LYS A 61 -11.39 4.50 1.92
N THR A 62 -10.98 3.73 2.92
CA THR A 62 -9.60 3.25 3.06
C THR A 62 -9.58 1.75 3.35
N TYR A 63 -8.68 1.05 2.65
CA TYR A 63 -8.23 -0.29 3.02
C TYR A 63 -6.81 -0.22 3.55
N ASP A 64 -6.58 -0.88 4.68
CA ASP A 64 -5.23 -1.15 5.16
C ASP A 64 -4.87 -2.61 4.87
N LEU A 65 -3.62 -2.81 4.41
CA LEU A 65 -2.99 -4.11 4.40
C LEU A 65 -2.11 -4.21 5.63
N GLU A 66 -2.33 -5.25 6.42
CA GLU A 66 -1.53 -5.52 7.60
C GLU A 66 -0.78 -6.84 7.42
N VAL A 67 0.53 -6.81 7.57
CA VAL A 67 1.42 -7.97 7.42
C VAL A 67 1.65 -8.64 8.78
N TRP A 68 1.74 -9.97 8.79
CA TRP A 68 2.04 -10.74 9.98
C TRP A 68 3.48 -10.52 10.44
N LEU A 69 3.67 -10.22 11.73
CA LEU A 69 4.98 -10.11 12.37
C LEU A 69 5.12 -11.16 13.48
N PRO A 70 5.83 -12.27 13.22
CA PRO A 70 6.00 -13.38 14.16
C PRO A 70 6.47 -12.95 15.56
N ALA A 71 7.44 -12.04 15.66
CA ALA A 71 7.99 -11.63 16.95
C ALA A 71 6.98 -10.82 17.80
N GLN A 72 5.97 -10.23 17.15
CA GLN A 72 4.90 -9.49 17.82
C GLN A 72 3.60 -10.28 17.94
N ASN A 73 3.53 -11.47 17.35
CA ASN A 73 2.35 -12.32 17.31
C ASN A 73 1.08 -11.57 16.89
N THR A 74 1.20 -10.69 15.88
CA THR A 74 0.09 -9.86 15.42
C THR A 74 0.31 -9.35 14.00
N TYR A 75 -0.75 -8.81 13.40
CA TYR A 75 -0.69 -8.10 12.11
C TYR A 75 -0.36 -6.62 12.36
N ARG A 76 0.47 -6.03 11.49
CA ARG A 76 0.83 -4.60 11.52
C ARG A 76 0.67 -3.98 10.14
N GLU A 77 0.11 -2.78 10.09
CA GLU A 77 -0.05 -1.99 8.87
C GLU A 77 1.27 -1.92 8.06
N ILE A 78 1.21 -2.23 6.78
CA ILE A 78 2.31 -2.13 5.81
C ILE A 78 1.94 -1.29 4.57
N SER A 79 0.64 -1.13 4.32
CA SER A 79 0.09 -0.25 3.30
C SER A 79 -1.27 0.28 3.72
N SER A 80 -1.56 1.51 3.30
CA SER A 80 -2.87 2.13 3.35
C SER A 80 -3.24 2.63 1.96
N CYS A 81 -4.39 2.23 1.46
CA CYS A 81 -4.92 2.51 0.13
C CYS A 81 -6.25 3.26 0.27
N SER A 82 -6.30 4.48 -0.23
CA SER A 82 -7.41 5.42 0.02
C SER A 82 -7.95 6.02 -1.27
N TRP A 83 -9.28 6.11 -1.33
CA TRP A 83 -10.00 6.92 -2.31
C TRP A 83 -10.51 8.19 -1.63
N PHE A 84 -10.24 9.36 -2.21
CA PHE A 84 -10.51 10.66 -1.60
C PHE A 84 -11.75 11.38 -2.20
N GLY A 85 -12.52 10.72 -3.07
CA GLY A 85 -13.56 11.41 -3.85
C GLY A 85 -12.97 12.58 -4.63
N ASP A 86 -13.69 13.69 -4.68
CA ASP A 86 -13.23 14.95 -5.26
C ASP A 86 -12.46 15.87 -4.28
N PHE A 87 -12.20 15.41 -3.04
CA PHE A 87 -11.73 16.26 -1.94
C PHE A 87 -10.42 16.99 -2.28
N GLN A 88 -9.43 16.25 -2.78
CA GLN A 88 -8.13 16.81 -3.16
C GLN A 88 -8.24 17.58 -4.47
N ALA A 89 -8.98 17.05 -5.46
CA ALA A 89 -9.17 17.68 -6.76
C ALA A 89 -9.81 19.07 -6.64
N ARG A 90 -10.77 19.24 -5.73
CA ARG A 90 -11.41 20.52 -5.41
C ARG A 90 -10.41 21.56 -4.90
N ARG A 91 -9.43 21.14 -4.09
CA ARG A 91 -8.38 22.01 -3.56
C ARG A 91 -7.34 22.38 -4.62
N MET A 92 -6.99 21.43 -5.49
CA MET A 92 -6.01 21.64 -6.57
C MET A 92 -6.62 22.24 -7.85
N GLN A 93 -7.95 22.33 -7.93
CA GLN A 93 -8.69 22.63 -9.17
C GLN A 93 -8.38 21.63 -10.30
N ALA A 94 -8.13 20.36 -9.95
CA ALA A 94 -7.89 19.29 -10.92
C ALA A 94 -9.22 18.85 -11.56
N ARG A 95 -9.32 19.06 -12.88
CA ARG A 95 -10.55 18.80 -13.65
C ARG A 95 -10.25 18.03 -14.93
N TYR A 96 -11.23 17.31 -15.41
CA TYR A 96 -11.26 16.76 -16.76
C TYR A 96 -12.45 17.32 -17.52
N ARG A 97 -12.38 17.33 -18.85
CA ARG A 97 -13.54 17.67 -19.68
C ARG A 97 -14.33 16.41 -19.92
N ASN A 98 -15.52 16.31 -19.34
CA ASN A 98 -16.38 15.16 -19.52
C ASN A 98 -16.81 15.09 -21.00
N PRO A 99 -16.59 13.95 -21.69
CA PRO A 99 -16.90 13.82 -23.11
C PRO A 99 -18.40 13.79 -23.39
N GLU A 100 -19.23 13.39 -22.43
CA GLU A 100 -20.68 13.33 -22.56
C GLU A 100 -21.34 14.70 -22.34
N THR A 101 -20.88 15.44 -21.33
CA THR A 101 -21.47 16.75 -20.97
C THR A 101 -20.76 17.94 -21.61
N GLY A 102 -19.52 17.75 -22.07
CA GLY A 102 -18.63 18.79 -22.57
C GLY A 102 -18.10 19.75 -21.49
N LYS A 103 -18.51 19.58 -20.22
CA LYS A 103 -18.21 20.50 -19.12
C LYS A 103 -16.95 20.06 -18.36
N PRO A 104 -16.19 21.02 -17.78
CA PRO A 104 -15.13 20.69 -16.83
C PRO A 104 -15.72 20.16 -15.53
N GLU A 105 -15.39 18.93 -15.18
CA GLU A 105 -15.81 18.24 -13.95
C GLU A 105 -14.60 17.89 -13.09
N LEU A 106 -14.79 17.78 -11.77
CA LEU A 106 -13.71 17.42 -10.86
C LEU A 106 -13.30 15.96 -11.06
N LEU A 107 -11.99 15.72 -11.02
CA LEU A 107 -11.43 14.36 -10.99
C LEU A 107 -11.56 13.76 -9.59
N HIS A 108 -11.51 12.44 -9.50
CA HIS A 108 -11.29 11.72 -8.24
C HIS A 108 -9.81 11.35 -8.11
N THR A 109 -9.32 11.32 -6.87
CA THR A 109 -7.92 11.00 -6.56
C THR A 109 -7.84 9.81 -5.62
N LEU A 110 -6.87 8.94 -5.86
CA LEU A 110 -6.55 7.79 -5.01
C LEU A 110 -5.05 7.73 -4.78
N ASN A 111 -4.65 7.17 -3.64
CA ASN A 111 -3.27 6.78 -3.40
C ASN A 111 -3.19 5.51 -2.56
N GLY A 112 -2.06 4.80 -2.69
CA GLY A 112 -1.81 3.57 -1.95
C GLY A 112 -0.32 3.31 -1.82
N SER A 113 0.10 2.76 -0.69
CA SER A 113 1.50 2.33 -0.53
C SER A 113 1.72 1.00 -1.24
N GLY A 114 2.78 0.87 -2.05
CA GLY A 114 3.10 -0.36 -2.79
C GLY A 114 4.53 -0.86 -2.61
N LEU A 115 5.19 -0.81 -1.45
CA LEU A 115 4.71 -0.67 -0.07
C LEU A 115 5.61 0.32 0.70
N ALA A 116 5.39 0.47 2.01
CA ALA A 116 6.41 1.07 2.88
C ALA A 116 7.63 0.14 2.98
N VAL A 117 8.76 0.53 2.38
CA VAL A 117 9.92 -0.34 2.18
C VAL A 117 10.53 -0.78 3.51
N GLY A 118 10.70 0.14 4.47
CA GLY A 118 11.25 -0.18 5.79
C GLY A 118 10.40 -1.19 6.57
N ARG A 119 9.06 -1.13 6.48
CA ARG A 119 8.16 -2.10 7.12
C ARG A 119 8.19 -3.44 6.40
N THR A 120 8.32 -3.42 5.08
CA THR A 120 8.47 -4.63 4.25
C THR A 120 9.75 -5.37 4.61
N LEU A 121 10.85 -4.65 4.83
CA LEU A 121 12.11 -5.24 5.29
C LEU A 121 11.95 -5.94 6.64
N VAL A 122 11.28 -5.31 7.62
CA VAL A 122 10.97 -5.96 8.91
C VAL A 122 10.17 -7.24 8.71
N ALA A 123 9.15 -7.21 7.87
CA ALA A 123 8.33 -8.38 7.59
C ALA A 123 9.14 -9.52 6.96
N ILE A 124 10.05 -9.21 6.03
CA ILE A 124 10.96 -10.21 5.43
C ILE A 124 11.88 -10.80 6.50
N LEU A 125 12.57 -9.95 7.27
CA LEU A 125 13.49 -10.39 8.31
C LEU A 125 12.82 -11.30 9.35
N GLU A 126 11.60 -10.98 9.79
CA GLU A 126 10.92 -11.81 10.79
C GLU A 126 10.33 -13.10 10.20
N ASN A 127 9.75 -13.07 9.00
CA ASN A 127 9.06 -14.23 8.42
C ASN A 127 10.01 -15.22 7.74
N TYR A 128 11.21 -14.79 7.34
CA TYR A 128 12.20 -15.62 6.65
C TYR A 128 13.43 -15.97 7.49
N GLN A 129 13.38 -15.75 8.81
CA GLN A 129 14.47 -16.13 9.71
C GLN A 129 14.61 -17.66 9.82
N ASN A 130 15.86 -18.13 9.85
CA ASN A 130 16.22 -19.52 10.09
C ASN A 130 16.70 -19.72 11.54
N ALA A 131 16.78 -20.98 11.98
CA ALA A 131 17.16 -21.30 13.37
C ALA A 131 18.57 -20.85 13.77
N ASP A 132 19.48 -20.69 12.80
CA ASP A 132 20.85 -20.21 13.00
C ASP A 132 20.97 -18.68 12.95
N GLY A 133 19.86 -17.96 12.74
CA GLY A 133 19.81 -16.50 12.63
C GLY A 133 20.04 -15.95 11.22
N SER A 134 20.31 -16.81 10.24
CA SER A 134 20.36 -16.41 8.83
C SER A 134 18.95 -16.08 8.30
N ILE A 135 18.87 -15.28 7.24
CA ILE A 135 17.60 -14.89 6.61
C ILE A 135 17.54 -15.44 5.20
N THR A 136 16.54 -16.27 4.93
CA THR A 136 16.26 -16.73 3.57
C THR A 136 15.73 -15.57 2.72
N ILE A 137 16.32 -15.31 1.56
CA ILE A 137 15.87 -14.25 0.65
C ILE A 137 14.68 -14.76 -0.17
N PRO A 138 13.52 -14.04 -0.17
CA PRO A 138 12.38 -14.37 -1.02
C PRO A 138 12.82 -14.53 -2.49
N GLU A 139 12.34 -15.57 -3.17
CA GLU A 139 12.78 -15.91 -4.53
C GLU A 139 12.66 -14.74 -5.51
N VAL A 140 11.57 -13.98 -5.41
CA VAL A 140 11.31 -12.81 -6.26
C VAL A 140 12.31 -11.67 -6.08
N LEU A 141 13.08 -11.65 -4.97
CA LEU A 141 14.10 -10.65 -4.71
C LEU A 141 15.50 -11.08 -5.14
N ARG A 142 15.77 -12.39 -5.26
CA ARG A 142 17.12 -12.91 -5.59
C ARG A 142 17.74 -12.27 -6.84
N PRO A 143 17.02 -12.03 -7.95
CA PRO A 143 17.58 -11.34 -9.12
C PRO A 143 18.09 -9.92 -8.84
N TYR A 144 17.52 -9.24 -7.84
CA TYR A 144 17.86 -7.86 -7.48
C TYR A 144 19.03 -7.78 -6.48
N VAL A 145 19.43 -8.91 -5.89
CA VAL A 145 20.54 -9.02 -4.92
C VAL A 145 21.65 -9.94 -5.42
N GLY A 146 21.82 -10.05 -6.74
CA GLY A 146 22.92 -10.79 -7.35
C GLY A 146 22.81 -12.31 -7.23
N GLY A 147 21.58 -12.85 -7.10
CA GLY A 147 21.34 -14.29 -6.96
C GLY A 147 21.58 -14.85 -5.56
N MET A 148 21.85 -13.99 -4.57
CA MET A 148 21.99 -14.40 -3.18
C MET A 148 20.70 -15.07 -2.68
N GLU A 149 20.83 -16.17 -1.95
CA GLU A 149 19.69 -16.94 -1.44
C GLU A 149 19.48 -16.79 0.06
N ILE A 150 20.54 -16.47 0.81
CA ILE A 150 20.56 -16.35 2.27
C ILE A 150 21.45 -15.16 2.66
N ILE A 151 21.04 -14.39 3.67
CA ILE A 151 21.84 -13.34 4.35
C ILE A 151 22.26 -13.84 5.74
#